data_AF-A0A1Y0H123-F1
#
_entry.id   AF-A0A1Y0H123-F1
#
_cell.length_a   1.000
_cell.length_b   1.000
_cell.length_c   1.000
_cell.angle_alpha   90.00
_cell.angle_beta   90.00
_cell.angle_gamma   90.00
#
_symmetry.space_group_name_H-M   'P 1'
#
loop_
_entity.id
_entity.type
_entity.pdbx_description
1 polymer ?
#
loop_
_entity_poly.entity_id
_entity_poly.type
_entity_poly.pdbx_seq_one_letter_code
_entity_poly.pdbx_strand_id
1 'polypeptide(L)'
;MKKLLSLIPLFALIIAGCSTTDTADSKPKDSASASKEAVKRSPIVGSWTAIPEDKSDSTKAEFDFTKDGKYTMSIFPENSEIKIQGTYSLADKDLKLNPESVELLNLPQEAAANKADIEKSMLEDLKKETEPNKFESTGDKTAKLNTGKNGVLLLTRK
;
A
#
# COMPACT_ATOMS: atom_id res chain seq x y z
N MET A 1 -30.84 14.73 1.53
CA MET A 1 -29.98 13.72 2.18
C MET A 1 -28.86 13.37 1.22
N LYS A 2 -27.72 14.06 1.32
CA LYS A 2 -26.52 13.85 0.50
C LYS A 2 -25.36 14.19 1.43
N LYS A 3 -24.62 13.20 1.94
CA LYS A 3 -23.29 13.41 2.56
C LYS A 3 -22.57 12.15 3.06
N LEU A 4 -23.10 10.94 2.91
CA LEU A 4 -22.30 9.73 3.16
C LEU A 4 -21.41 9.31 1.96
N LEU A 5 -21.72 9.79 0.74
CA LEU A 5 -20.88 9.58 -0.45
C LEU A 5 -19.69 10.55 -0.57
N SER A 6 -19.41 11.36 0.46
CA SER A 6 -18.36 12.39 0.42
C SER A 6 -16.97 11.89 0.82
N LEU A 7 -16.83 10.66 1.30
CA LEU A 7 -15.53 10.04 1.66
C LEU A 7 -14.85 9.34 0.48
N ILE A 8 -15.42 9.43 -0.72
CA ILE A 8 -14.91 8.82 -1.95
C ILE A 8 -13.64 9.48 -2.55
N PRO A 9 -13.25 10.76 -2.29
CA PRO A 9 -12.10 11.32 -3.01
C PRO A 9 -10.76 10.69 -2.62
N LEU A 10 -10.66 9.99 -1.47
CA LEU A 10 -9.46 9.24 -1.12
C LEU A 10 -9.47 7.78 -1.63
N PHE A 11 -10.66 7.20 -1.83
CA PHE A 11 -10.80 5.93 -2.54
C PHE A 11 -10.45 6.10 -4.02
N ALA A 12 -10.90 7.19 -4.65
CA ALA A 12 -10.55 7.53 -6.03
C ALA A 12 -9.09 7.97 -6.20
N LEU A 13 -8.40 8.37 -5.13
CA LEU A 13 -6.96 8.63 -5.17
C LEU A 13 -6.15 7.35 -5.37
N ILE A 14 -6.76 6.15 -5.37
CA ILE A 14 -6.12 4.90 -5.80
C ILE A 14 -6.52 4.48 -7.24
N ILE A 15 -7.54 5.14 -7.81
CA ILE A 15 -8.39 4.58 -8.86
C ILE A 15 -8.70 5.64 -9.92
N ALA A 16 -7.75 5.95 -10.81
CA ALA A 16 -8.09 6.60 -12.07
C ALA A 16 -7.00 6.44 -13.14
N GLY A 17 -7.27 5.60 -14.15
CA GLY A 17 -7.11 6.05 -15.54
C GLY A 17 -5.93 5.54 -16.36
N CYS A 18 -6.20 4.50 -17.17
CA CYS A 18 -5.79 4.30 -18.57
C CYS A 18 -4.34 4.44 -19.12
N SER A 19 -4.07 3.45 -19.98
CA SER A 19 -3.24 3.43 -21.20
C SER A 19 -1.75 3.08 -21.09
N THR A 20 -1.49 1.83 -21.52
CA THR A 20 -0.40 1.33 -22.40
C THR A 20 0.86 2.17 -22.56
N THR A 21 2.01 1.56 -22.26
CA THR A 21 2.96 1.14 -23.30
C THR A 21 3.83 -0.01 -22.80
N ASP A 22 3.83 -1.08 -23.60
CA ASP A 22 4.84 -2.11 -23.68
C ASP A 22 6.23 -1.46 -23.90
N THR A 23 7.26 -1.88 -23.16
CA THR A 23 8.63 -1.75 -23.67
C THR A 23 9.51 -2.83 -23.06
N ALA A 24 9.82 -3.78 -23.92
CA ALA A 24 10.74 -4.87 -23.72
C ALA A 24 12.20 -4.40 -23.52
N ASP A 25 12.91 -5.23 -22.77
CA ASP A 25 14.28 -5.70 -22.95
C ASP A 25 15.48 -4.75 -22.72
N SER A 26 16.36 -5.17 -21.79
CA SER A 26 17.83 -5.13 -21.93
C SER A 26 18.53 -5.78 -20.73
N LYS A 27 19.14 -6.95 -20.96
CA LYS A 27 20.27 -7.51 -20.16
C LYS A 27 21.57 -6.75 -20.48
N PRO A 28 22.53 -6.60 -19.53
CA PRO A 28 23.59 -7.60 -19.30
C PRO A 28 24.00 -7.73 -17.80
N LYS A 29 24.23 -8.92 -17.23
CA LYS A 29 25.37 -9.88 -17.29
C LYS A 29 26.57 -9.55 -16.37
N ASP A 30 26.70 -10.40 -15.34
CA ASP A 30 27.87 -10.86 -14.55
C ASP A 30 28.80 -9.87 -13.81
N SER A 31 28.98 -10.09 -12.50
CA SER A 31 30.28 -10.49 -11.92
C SER A 31 30.19 -10.79 -10.41
N ALA A 32 31.05 -11.71 -10.00
CA ALA A 32 31.01 -12.51 -8.78
C ALA A 32 31.56 -11.85 -7.52
N SER A 33 31.16 -12.38 -6.35
CA SER A 33 32.04 -13.03 -5.37
C SER A 33 31.73 -12.69 -3.90
N ALA A 34 31.43 -13.76 -3.15
CA ALA A 34 31.63 -13.97 -1.72
C ALA A 34 31.16 -12.91 -0.71
N SER A 35 30.07 -13.20 0.01
CA SER A 35 30.00 -12.98 1.46
C SER A 35 28.98 -13.93 2.08
N LYS A 36 29.32 -14.50 3.24
CA LYS A 36 28.44 -15.32 4.10
C LYS A 36 27.02 -14.74 4.10
N GLU A 37 26.05 -15.60 3.79
CA GLU A 37 24.64 -15.28 3.60
C GLU A 37 24.00 -14.92 4.93
N ALA A 38 24.35 -13.73 5.45
CA ALA A 38 23.45 -13.00 6.30
C ALA A 38 22.20 -12.78 5.44
N VAL A 39 21.14 -13.53 5.74
CA VAL A 39 19.83 -13.41 5.09
C VAL A 39 19.53 -11.93 4.98
N LYS A 40 19.71 -11.34 3.79
CA LYS A 40 19.47 -9.92 3.54
C LYS A 40 18.00 -9.72 3.87
N ARG A 41 17.72 -9.15 5.04
CA ARG A 41 16.35 -8.80 5.42
C ARG A 41 15.85 -7.89 4.32
N SER A 42 14.71 -8.24 3.71
CA SER A 42 14.10 -7.40 2.69
C SER A 42 13.98 -5.97 3.25
N PRO A 43 14.42 -4.94 2.51
CA PRO A 43 14.57 -3.57 3.04
C PRO A 43 13.25 -3.00 3.56
N ILE A 44 12.13 -3.49 3.03
CA ILE A 44 10.78 -3.09 3.42
C ILE A 44 10.30 -3.70 4.75
N VAL A 45 10.91 -4.79 5.24
CA VAL A 45 10.46 -5.47 6.48
C VAL A 45 10.58 -4.54 7.69
N GLY A 46 9.46 -4.35 8.39
CA GLY A 46 9.33 -3.48 9.56
C GLY A 46 8.06 -2.64 9.49
N SER A 47 7.89 -1.78 10.50
CA SER A 47 6.75 -0.89 10.60
C SER A 47 7.09 0.49 10.05
N TRP A 48 6.20 1.04 9.23
CA TRP A 48 6.34 2.31 8.55
C TRP A 48 5.11 3.19 8.79
N THR A 49 5.35 4.48 8.97
CA THR A 49 4.33 5.50 8.82
C THR A 49 4.43 6.07 7.42
N ALA A 50 3.31 6.09 6.70
CA ALA A 50 3.20 6.68 5.37
C ALA A 50 2.32 7.93 5.43
N ILE A 51 2.82 9.00 4.81
CA ILE A 51 2.09 10.23 4.58
C ILE A 51 2.16 10.58 3.09
N PRO A 52 1.12 11.17 2.50
CA PRO A 52 1.20 11.75 1.16
C PRO A 52 2.36 12.76 1.06
N GLU A 53 3.11 12.71 -0.03
CA GLU A 53 4.15 13.71 -0.33
C GLU A 53 3.50 15.08 -0.58
N ASP A 54 2.32 15.10 -1.20
CA ASP A 54 1.46 16.27 -1.29
C ASP A 54 0.71 16.47 0.03
N LYS A 55 1.06 17.51 0.77
CA LYS A 55 0.53 17.81 2.12
C LYS A 55 -0.93 18.30 2.11
N SER A 56 -1.61 18.25 0.97
CA SER A 56 -3.04 18.59 0.87
C SER A 56 -3.93 17.61 1.63
N ASP A 57 -3.45 16.38 1.84
CA ASP A 57 -4.16 15.32 2.53
C ASP A 57 -3.45 14.96 3.85
N SER A 58 -4.19 15.06 4.95
CA SER A 58 -3.71 14.69 6.30
C SER A 58 -3.87 13.20 6.59
N THR A 59 -4.34 12.40 5.63
CA THR A 59 -4.56 10.98 5.84
C THR A 59 -3.23 10.27 6.08
N LYS A 60 -3.13 9.64 7.25
CA LYS A 60 -2.00 8.83 7.65
C LYS A 60 -2.32 7.37 7.38
N ALA A 61 -1.36 6.66 6.80
CA ALA A 61 -1.38 5.21 6.73
C ALA A 61 -0.22 4.63 7.54
N GLU A 62 -0.42 3.46 8.10
CA GLU A 62 0.63 2.69 8.78
C GLU A 62 0.76 1.34 8.11
N PHE A 63 1.98 0.96 7.75
CA PHE A 63 2.29 -0.33 7.16
C PHE A 63 3.12 -1.14 8.14
N ASP A 64 2.84 -2.44 8.26
CA ASP A 64 3.70 -3.40 8.91
C ASP A 64 4.01 -4.53 7.93
N PHE A 65 5.28 -4.68 7.57
CA PHE A 65 5.76 -5.75 6.67
C PHE A 65 6.56 -6.77 7.46
N THR A 66 6.12 -8.01 7.39
CA THR A 66 6.72 -9.13 8.12
C THR A 66 7.70 -9.91 7.24
N LYS A 67 8.59 -10.69 7.87
CA LYS A 67 9.59 -11.51 7.13
C LYS A 67 8.97 -12.69 6.38
N ASP A 68 7.80 -13.16 6.80
CA ASP A 68 7.05 -14.25 6.16
C ASP A 68 6.19 -13.77 4.99
N GLY A 69 6.41 -12.54 4.51
CA GLY A 69 5.75 -12.03 3.31
C GLY A 69 4.31 -11.55 3.54
N LYS A 70 3.91 -11.32 4.80
CA LYS A 70 2.62 -10.72 5.14
C LYS A 70 2.73 -9.23 5.40
N TYR A 71 1.67 -8.49 5.11
CA TYR A 71 1.57 -7.09 5.49
C TYR A 71 0.25 -6.79 6.21
N THR A 72 0.27 -5.74 7.01
CA THR A 72 -0.93 -5.07 7.50
C THR A 72 -0.82 -3.59 7.16
N MET A 73 -1.87 -3.01 6.57
CA MET A 73 -2.00 -1.59 6.30
C MET A 73 -3.18 -1.05 7.10
N SER A 74 -2.96 0.00 7.88
CA SER A 74 -4.00 0.67 8.67
C SER A 74 -4.13 2.11 8.19
N ILE A 75 -5.30 2.49 7.70
CA ILE A 75 -5.62 3.85 7.23
C ILE A 75 -6.56 4.48 8.24
N PHE A 76 -6.28 5.72 8.64
CA PHE A 76 -7.02 6.42 9.69
C PHE A 76 -7.82 7.61 9.13
N PRO A 77 -8.96 7.38 8.46
CA PRO A 77 -9.88 8.45 8.07
C PRO A 77 -10.67 8.94 9.29
N GLU A 78 -10.47 10.20 9.68
CA GLU A 78 -11.20 10.86 10.79
C GLU A 78 -11.20 10.04 12.10
N ASN A 79 -12.32 9.39 12.44
CA ASN A 79 -12.53 8.59 13.65
C ASN A 79 -12.67 7.09 13.37
N SER A 80 -12.42 6.67 12.13
CA SER A 80 -12.52 5.28 11.71
C SER A 80 -11.14 4.72 11.36
N GLU A 81 -11.04 3.40 11.34
CA GLU A 81 -9.83 2.71 10.89
C GLU A 81 -10.22 1.68 9.83
N ILE A 82 -9.51 1.72 8.71
CA ILE A 82 -9.59 0.72 7.66
C ILE A 82 -8.33 -0.11 7.75
N LYS A 83 -8.48 -1.38 8.11
CA LYS A 83 -7.37 -2.31 8.23
C LYS A 83 -7.39 -3.31 7.09
N ILE A 84 -6.31 -3.37 6.35
CA ILE A 84 -6.13 -4.26 5.21
C ILE A 84 -5.00 -5.23 5.53
N GLN A 85 -5.23 -6.53 5.32
CA GLN A 85 -4.21 -7.55 5.53
C GLN A 85 -4.06 -8.40 4.28
N GLY A 86 -2.85 -8.90 4.06
CA GLY A 86 -2.58 -9.83 2.98
C GLY A 86 -1.10 -10.13 2.84
N THR A 87 -0.71 -10.50 1.63
CA THR A 87 0.67 -10.88 1.31
C THR A 87 1.34 -9.88 0.39
N TYR A 88 2.67 -9.78 0.44
CA TYR A 88 3.45 -8.90 -0.43
C TYR A 88 4.63 -9.63 -1.05
N SER A 89 5.05 -9.14 -2.20
CA SER A 89 6.32 -9.51 -2.83
C SER A 89 7.06 -8.25 -3.24
N LEU A 90 8.36 -8.21 -2.97
CA LEU A 90 9.26 -7.15 -3.41
C LEU A 90 10.35 -7.77 -4.30
N ALA A 91 10.37 -7.38 -5.57
CA ALA A 91 11.42 -7.75 -6.51
C ALA A 91 12.07 -6.46 -7.03
N ASP A 92 13.37 -6.30 -6.80
CA ASP A 92 14.13 -5.07 -7.03
C ASP A 92 13.51 -3.84 -6.34
N LYS A 93 12.58 -3.16 -7.03
CA LYS A 93 11.81 -2.01 -6.53
C LYS A 93 10.31 -2.19 -6.69
N ASP A 94 9.86 -3.25 -7.36
CA ASP A 94 8.45 -3.50 -7.59
C ASP A 94 7.84 -4.19 -6.37
N LEU A 95 7.07 -3.42 -5.62
CA LEU A 95 6.25 -3.87 -4.52
C LEU A 95 4.85 -4.21 -5.03
N LYS A 96 4.51 -5.50 -4.99
CA LYS A 96 3.16 -5.99 -5.22
C LYS A 96 2.51 -6.34 -3.88
N LEU A 97 1.35 -5.75 -3.63
CA LEU A 97 0.48 -6.07 -2.50
C LEU A 97 -0.66 -6.96 -3.00
N ASN A 98 -1.00 -8.00 -2.26
CA ASN A 98 -2.12 -8.89 -2.55
C ASN A 98 -3.05 -8.86 -1.33
N PRO A 99 -4.11 -8.03 -1.35
CA PRO A 99 -5.04 -7.91 -0.23
C PRO A 99 -5.88 -9.19 -0.11
N GLU A 100 -6.02 -9.67 1.12
CA GLU A 100 -6.74 -10.90 1.47
C GLU A 100 -7.95 -10.61 2.37
N SER A 101 -7.87 -9.58 3.21
CA SER A 101 -8.98 -9.12 4.04
C SER A 101 -9.01 -7.59 4.17
N VAL A 102 -10.21 -7.09 4.45
CA VAL A 102 -10.51 -5.71 4.83
C VAL A 102 -11.33 -5.78 6.10
N GLU A 103 -10.96 -4.99 7.10
CA GLU A 103 -11.70 -4.82 8.34
C GLU A 103 -11.97 -3.34 8.57
N LEU A 104 -13.24 -2.99 8.78
CA LEU A 104 -13.69 -1.66 9.12
C LEU A 104 -13.90 -1.55 10.63
N LEU A 105 -13.06 -0.73 11.26
CA LEU A 105 -13.02 -0.51 12.70
C LEU A 105 -13.53 0.90 13.01
N ASN A 106 -14.16 1.04 14.18
CA ASN A 106 -14.69 2.33 14.67
C ASN A 106 -15.62 3.02 13.67
N LEU A 107 -16.47 2.24 13.00
CA LEU A 107 -17.49 2.76 12.09
C LEU A 107 -18.64 3.46 12.85
N PRO A 108 -19.22 4.53 12.27
CA PRO A 108 -20.51 5.05 12.72
C PRO A 108 -21.61 3.99 12.68
N GLN A 109 -22.59 4.10 13.58
CA GLN A 109 -23.65 3.10 13.79
C GLN A 109 -24.44 2.76 12.50
N GLU A 110 -24.60 3.72 11.58
CA GLU A 110 -25.27 3.53 10.29
C GLU A 110 -24.47 2.65 9.31
N ALA A 111 -23.14 2.73 9.33
CA ALA A 111 -22.27 1.91 8.49
C ALA A 111 -22.04 0.51 9.07
N ALA A 112 -22.20 0.35 10.39
CA ALA A 112 -22.03 -0.93 11.06
C ALA A 112 -23.04 -2.01 10.60
N ALA A 113 -24.26 -1.61 10.21
CA ALA A 113 -25.31 -2.54 9.77
C ALA A 113 -24.96 -3.27 8.45
N ASN A 114 -24.15 -2.65 7.59
CA ASN A 114 -23.74 -3.21 6.29
C ASN A 114 -22.24 -3.50 6.24
N LYS A 115 -21.57 -3.59 7.41
CA LYS A 115 -20.12 -3.69 7.52
C LYS A 115 -19.53 -4.80 6.63
N ALA A 116 -20.09 -6.01 6.70
CA ALA A 116 -19.58 -7.16 5.95
C ALA A 116 -19.71 -7.00 4.43
N ASP A 117 -20.81 -6.41 3.94
CA ASP A 117 -21.00 -6.16 2.52
C ASP A 117 -20.04 -5.08 2.00
N ILE A 118 -19.80 -4.04 2.79
CA ILE A 118 -18.84 -2.98 2.45
C ILE A 118 -17.42 -3.56 2.43
N GLU A 119 -17.01 -4.32 3.45
CA GLU A 119 -15.69 -4.97 3.51
C GLU A 119 -15.45 -5.89 2.31
N LYS A 120 -16.46 -6.70 1.95
CA LYS A 120 -16.39 -7.59 0.79
C LYS A 120 -16.23 -6.80 -0.51
N SER A 121 -17.07 -5.78 -0.74
CA SER A 121 -16.98 -4.93 -1.93
C SER A 121 -15.62 -4.26 -2.04
N MET A 122 -15.13 -3.68 -0.94
CA MET A 122 -13.81 -3.04 -0.88
C MET A 122 -12.68 -4.01 -1.20
N LEU A 123 -12.72 -5.23 -0.66
CA LEU A 123 -11.71 -6.25 -0.96
C LEU A 123 -11.73 -6.65 -2.44
N GLU A 124 -12.91 -6.79 -3.04
CA GLU A 124 -13.06 -7.13 -4.46
C GLU A 124 -12.51 -6.03 -5.37
N ASP A 125 -12.72 -4.76 -5.01
CA ASP A 125 -12.20 -3.62 -5.77
C ASP A 125 -10.67 -3.50 -5.62
N LEU A 126 -10.14 -3.62 -4.39
CA LEU A 126 -8.70 -3.63 -4.13
C LEU A 126 -7.96 -4.73 -4.92
N LYS A 127 -8.56 -5.92 -5.08
CA LYS A 127 -7.97 -7.02 -5.87
C LYS A 127 -7.92 -6.74 -7.37
N LYS A 128 -8.86 -5.93 -7.90
CA LYS A 128 -8.88 -5.55 -9.32
C LYS A 128 -7.88 -4.44 -9.62
N GLU A 129 -7.58 -3.61 -8.63
CA GLU A 129 -6.87 -2.33 -8.80
C GLU A 129 -5.42 -2.33 -8.35
N THR A 130 -4.91 -3.47 -7.86
CA THR A 130 -3.50 -3.62 -7.49
C THR A 130 -2.56 -3.48 -8.69
N GLU A 131 -2.14 -2.26 -9.01
CA GLU A 131 -1.03 -1.93 -9.88
C GLU A 131 0.33 -2.15 -9.15
N PRO A 132 1.44 -2.38 -9.88
CA PRO A 132 2.77 -2.46 -9.28
C PRO A 132 3.14 -1.13 -8.62
N ASN A 133 3.44 -1.15 -7.32
CA ASN A 133 3.96 0.03 -6.62
C ASN A 133 5.49 0.02 -6.69
N LYS A 134 6.14 1.19 -6.76
CA LYS A 134 7.60 1.27 -6.68
C LYS A 134 8.06 1.68 -5.30
N PHE A 135 8.76 0.78 -4.62
CA PHE A 135 9.40 1.02 -3.34
C PHE A 135 10.86 1.43 -3.56
N GLU A 136 11.22 2.61 -3.07
CA GLU A 136 12.57 3.15 -3.15
C GLU A 136 13.05 3.55 -1.76
N SER A 137 14.04 2.83 -1.22
CA SER A 137 14.72 3.25 0.00
C SER A 137 15.55 4.50 -0.28
N THR A 138 15.32 5.57 0.48
CA THR A 138 16.08 6.83 0.37
C THR A 138 17.02 7.04 1.55
N GLY A 139 17.10 6.07 2.47
CA GLY A 139 17.98 6.07 3.64
C GLY A 139 17.63 4.94 4.61
N ASP A 140 18.33 4.85 5.75
CA ASP A 140 18.15 3.75 6.72
C ASP A 140 16.76 3.69 7.36
N LYS A 141 16.04 4.82 7.39
CA LYS A 141 14.72 4.95 8.04
C LYS A 141 13.66 5.58 7.14
N THR A 142 13.98 5.87 5.89
CA THR A 142 13.10 6.62 4.99
C THR A 142 13.00 5.92 3.65
N ALA A 143 11.79 5.88 3.09
CA ALA A 143 11.54 5.35 1.77
C ALA A 143 10.47 6.17 1.06
N LYS A 144 10.37 5.99 -0.26
CA LYS A 144 9.25 6.46 -1.07
C LYS A 144 8.50 5.24 -1.60
N LEU A 145 7.17 5.30 -1.52
CA LEU A 145 6.29 4.35 -2.17
C LEU A 145 5.51 5.11 -3.24
N ASN A 146 5.88 4.91 -4.50
CA ASN A 146 5.14 5.44 -5.63
C ASN A 146 3.98 4.48 -5.93
N THR A 147 2.76 4.99 -5.76
CA THR A 147 1.51 4.23 -5.93
C THR A 147 0.91 4.42 -7.32
N GLY A 148 1.72 4.86 -8.29
CA GLY A 148 1.32 5.12 -9.66
C GLY A 148 0.60 6.47 -9.77
N LYS A 149 -0.64 6.44 -10.24
CA LYS A 149 -1.48 7.63 -10.50
C LYS A 149 -1.95 8.32 -9.21
N ASN A 150 -1.65 7.67 -8.11
CA ASN A 150 -2.12 7.94 -6.76
C ASN A 150 -1.10 8.76 -5.96
N GLY A 151 0.01 9.10 -6.61
CA GLY A 151 1.06 9.93 -6.08
C GLY A 151 2.17 9.15 -5.40
N VAL A 152 2.85 9.84 -4.48
CA VAL A 152 3.99 9.32 -3.75
C VAL A 152 3.67 9.39 -2.26
N LEU A 153 3.86 8.26 -1.58
CA LEU A 153 3.83 8.21 -0.12
C LEU A 153 5.27 8.29 0.41
N LEU A 154 5.49 9.19 1.36
CA LEU A 154 6.73 9.26 2.13
C LEU A 154 6.61 8.31 3.31
N LEU A 155 7.48 7.30 3.34
CA LEU A 155 7.52 6.28 4.37
C LEU A 155 8.65 6.60 5.36
N THR A 156 8.33 6.60 6.65
CA THR A 156 9.31 6.71 7.75
C THR A 156 9.18 5.52 8.67
N ARG A 157 10.29 4.83 8.98
CA ARG A 157 10.30 3.72 9.94
C ARG A 157 9.97 4.21 11.34
N LYS A 158 9.16 3.42 12.06
CA LYS A 158 8.94 3.58 13.50
C LYS A 158 10.17 3.14 14.30
#